data_AF-A0A936S7M6-F1
#
_entry.id   AF-A0A936S7M6-F1
#
_cell.length_a   1.000
_cell.length_b   1.000
_cell.length_c   1.000
_cell.angle_alpha   90.00
_cell.angle_beta   90.00
_cell.angle_gamma   90.00
#
_symmetry.space_group_name_H-M   'P 1'
#
loop_
_entity.id
_entity.type
_entity.pdbx_description
1 polymer ?
#
loop_
_entity_poly.entity_id
_entity_poly.type
_entity_poly.pdbx_seq_one_letter_code
_entity_poly.pdbx_strand_id
1 'polypeptide(L)'
;MGEGKIDNPRSEIDAIDEELLRLLNKRAEIALRVGAAKTNVETSLCDPTRELEVLARMRAENPGPFAEHNIDSIFQRIIDESLQLQQDRFGRKLSDQQRTEQLAAKVGGRSRVAFLGERGTFSEEAALSLLGDESETVSMPTFDELFLAIESGKADYIPFLHLIVAYWVGP
;
A
#
# COMPACT_ATOMS: atom_id res chain seq x y z
N MET A 1 -53.67 -5.01 22.54
CA MET A 1 -52.22 -4.97 22.79
C MET A 1 -51.57 -5.72 21.65
N GLY A 2 -50.95 -5.04 20.70
CA GLY A 2 -50.42 -5.70 19.51
C GLY A 2 -49.72 -4.74 18.56
N GLU A 3 -48.45 -5.07 18.31
CA GLU A 3 -47.63 -4.64 17.17
C GLU A 3 -47.02 -3.23 17.26
N GLY A 4 -45.97 -3.13 18.09
CA GLY A 4 -44.90 -2.15 17.90
C GLY A 4 -44.23 -2.43 16.56
N LYS A 5 -44.63 -1.63 15.57
CA LYS A 5 -44.09 -1.51 14.21
C LYS A 5 -42.56 -1.55 14.28
N ILE A 6 -41.93 -2.49 13.58
CA ILE A 6 -40.47 -2.50 13.40
C ILE A 6 -40.13 -1.19 12.70
N ASP A 7 -39.54 -0.25 13.44
CA ASP A 7 -38.95 0.96 12.84
C ASP A 7 -37.96 0.50 11.77
N ASN A 8 -38.00 1.15 10.61
CA ASN A 8 -37.39 0.67 9.37
C ASN A 8 -35.90 0.31 9.55
N PRO A 9 -35.48 -0.98 9.48
CA PRO A 9 -34.10 -1.39 9.73
C PRO A 9 -33.07 -0.69 8.83
N ARG A 10 -33.50 -0.19 7.66
CA ARG A 10 -32.65 0.62 6.79
C ARG A 10 -32.30 1.97 7.41
N SER A 11 -33.23 2.61 8.11
CA SER A 11 -32.98 3.88 8.77
C SER A 11 -32.02 3.73 9.95
N GLU A 12 -32.02 2.58 10.62
CA GLU A 12 -31.00 2.25 11.62
C GLU A 12 -29.62 2.06 10.98
N ILE A 13 -29.55 1.37 9.85
CA ILE A 13 -28.32 1.22 9.06
C ILE A 13 -27.81 2.58 8.60
N ASP A 14 -28.68 3.43 8.03
CA ASP A 14 -28.32 4.76 7.55
C ASP A 14 -27.70 5.60 8.68
N ALA A 15 -28.28 5.56 9.88
CA ALA A 15 -27.74 6.27 11.05
C ALA A 15 -26.37 5.73 11.50
N ILE A 16 -26.16 4.41 11.43
CA ILE A 16 -24.87 3.79 11.71
C ILE A 16 -23.85 4.20 10.64
N ASP A 17 -24.22 4.20 9.37
CA ASP A 17 -23.36 4.57 8.26
C ASP A 17 -22.92 6.04 8.34
N GLU A 18 -23.83 6.94 8.73
CA GLU A 18 -23.49 8.33 9.03
C GLU A 18 -22.46 8.44 10.16
N GLU A 19 -22.61 7.64 11.23
CA GLU A 19 -21.63 7.61 12.32
C GLU A 19 -20.28 7.02 11.87
N LEU A 20 -20.28 5.94 11.09
CA LEU A 20 -19.08 5.35 10.52
C LEU A 20 -18.35 6.39 9.66
N LEU A 21 -19.03 7.09 8.77
CA LEU A 21 -18.45 8.14 7.93
C LEU A 21 -17.83 9.25 8.78
N ARG A 22 -18.54 9.71 9.81
CA ARG A 22 -18.03 10.72 10.75
C ARG A 22 -16.76 10.25 11.46
N LEU A 23 -16.73 9.00 11.93
CA LEU A 23 -15.58 8.41 12.63
C LEU A 23 -14.39 8.19 11.69
N LEU A 24 -14.64 7.75 10.45
CA LEU A 24 -13.62 7.58 9.43
C LEU A 24 -12.94 8.91 9.08
N ASN A 25 -13.73 9.98 8.86
CA ASN A 25 -13.19 11.31 8.60
C ASN A 25 -12.36 11.83 9.79
N LYS A 26 -12.87 11.66 11.03
CA LYS A 26 -12.11 12.02 12.23
C LYS A 26 -10.79 11.23 12.34
N ARG A 27 -10.79 9.94 12.00
CA ARG A 27 -9.58 9.12 11.96
C ARG A 27 -8.60 9.65 10.92
N ALA A 28 -9.06 10.00 9.72
CA ALA A 28 -8.23 10.56 8.66
C ALA A 28 -7.58 11.89 9.06
N GLU A 29 -8.32 12.79 9.72
CA GLU A 29 -7.76 14.04 10.28
C GLU A 29 -6.65 13.78 11.31
N ILE A 30 -6.85 12.81 12.20
CA ILE A 30 -5.83 12.42 13.18
C ILE A 30 -4.62 11.81 12.47
N ALA A 31 -4.84 10.95 11.48
CA ALA A 31 -3.76 10.38 10.67
C ALA A 31 -2.94 11.49 10.01
N LEU A 32 -3.57 12.51 9.41
CA LEU A 32 -2.85 13.64 8.82
C LEU A 32 -2.00 14.40 9.85
N ARG A 33 -2.50 14.60 11.08
CA ARG A 33 -1.73 15.23 12.16
C ARG A 33 -0.53 14.39 12.57
N VAL A 34 -0.68 13.07 12.65
CA VAL A 34 0.43 12.14 12.90
C VAL A 34 1.46 12.21 11.76
N GLY A 35 1.00 12.21 10.51
CA GLY A 35 1.86 12.35 9.33
C GLY A 35 2.67 13.65 9.34
N ALA A 36 2.03 14.78 9.67
CA ALA A 36 2.71 16.08 9.78
C ALA A 36 3.79 16.13 10.87
N ALA A 37 3.63 15.37 11.96
CA ALA A 37 4.67 15.25 12.97
C ALA A 37 5.86 14.42 12.46
N LYS A 38 5.59 13.39 11.63
CA LYS A 38 6.60 12.51 11.04
C LYS A 38 7.39 13.17 9.91
N THR A 39 6.87 14.16 9.19
CA THR A 39 7.61 14.84 8.10
C THR A 39 8.84 15.62 8.56
N ASN A 40 8.84 16.04 9.83
CA ASN A 40 9.94 16.81 10.44
C ASN A 40 11.05 15.90 10.99
N VAL A 41 10.81 14.58 11.01
CA VAL A 41 11.75 13.56 11.43
C VAL A 41 12.08 12.73 10.19
N GLU A 42 13.27 12.16 10.08
CA GLU A 42 13.67 11.30 8.96
C GLU A 42 13.00 9.91 9.07
N THR A 43 11.69 9.89 9.31
CA THR A 43 10.90 8.68 9.59
C THR A 43 9.87 8.46 8.48
N SER A 44 9.75 7.22 8.04
CA SER A 44 8.74 6.79 7.06
C SER A 44 7.32 7.11 7.55
N LEU A 45 6.45 7.53 6.62
CA LEU A 45 5.01 7.72 6.90
C LEU A 45 4.33 6.39 7.26
N CYS A 46 4.75 5.30 6.60
CA CYS A 46 4.31 3.93 6.88
C CYS A 46 5.13 3.31 8.02
N ASP A 47 4.43 2.70 8.97
CA ASP A 47 4.99 1.96 10.10
C ASP A 47 4.29 0.59 10.18
N PRO A 48 4.87 -0.44 9.53
CA PRO A 48 4.25 -1.77 9.44
C PRO A 48 3.98 -2.41 10.80
N THR A 49 4.84 -2.16 11.79
CA THR A 49 4.66 -2.71 13.15
C THR A 49 3.40 -2.15 13.77
N ARG A 50 3.22 -0.83 13.66
CA ARG A 50 2.03 -0.15 14.20
C ARG A 50 0.74 -0.61 13.50
N GLU A 51 0.80 -0.87 12.19
CA GLU A 51 -0.36 -1.35 11.43
C GLU A 51 -0.78 -2.75 11.87
N LEU A 52 0.18 -3.66 12.04
CA LEU A 52 -0.07 -5.01 12.55
C LEU A 52 -0.67 -5.01 13.95
N GLU A 53 -0.20 -4.12 14.84
CA GLU A 53 -0.77 -3.96 16.17
C GLU A 53 -2.24 -3.50 16.13
N VAL A 54 -2.60 -2.60 15.20
CA VAL A 54 -3.99 -2.17 15.04
C VAL A 54 -4.85 -3.35 14.63
N LEU A 55 -4.44 -4.11 13.62
CA LEU A 55 -5.21 -5.28 13.14
C LEU A 55 -5.36 -6.35 14.22
N ALA A 56 -4.27 -6.67 14.93
CA ALA A 56 -4.30 -7.63 16.04
C ALA A 56 -5.28 -7.20 17.14
N ARG A 57 -5.28 -5.90 17.49
CA ARG A 57 -6.23 -5.36 18.48
C ARG A 57 -7.68 -5.43 17.99
N MET A 58 -7.95 -5.06 16.74
CA MET A 58 -9.32 -5.09 16.21
C MET A 58 -9.87 -6.52 16.13
N ARG A 59 -9.02 -7.51 15.85
CA ARG A 59 -9.41 -8.93 15.96
C ARG A 59 -9.73 -9.33 17.40
N ALA A 60 -8.85 -9.00 18.35
CA ALA A 60 -9.04 -9.37 19.75
C ALA A 60 -10.27 -8.72 20.40
N GLU A 61 -10.63 -7.51 19.95
CA GLU A 61 -11.78 -6.75 20.46
C GLU A 61 -13.08 -7.04 19.69
N ASN A 62 -13.07 -7.83 18.61
CA ASN A 62 -14.24 -8.13 17.80
C ASN A 62 -15.18 -9.12 18.51
N PRO A 63 -16.37 -8.72 18.97
CA PRO A 63 -17.33 -9.64 19.60
C PRO A 63 -18.13 -10.46 18.57
N GLY A 64 -17.86 -10.29 17.27
CA GLY A 64 -18.73 -10.73 16.18
C GLY A 64 -19.83 -9.70 15.87
N PRO A 65 -20.72 -9.96 14.91
CA PRO A 65 -20.91 -11.21 14.15
C PRO A 65 -19.98 -11.37 12.94
N PHE A 66 -19.16 -10.38 12.60
CA PHE A 66 -18.18 -10.50 11.53
C PHE A 66 -17.07 -11.48 11.90
N ALA A 67 -16.64 -12.30 10.94
CA ALA A 67 -15.46 -13.15 11.13
C ALA A 67 -14.18 -12.29 11.13
N GLU A 68 -13.13 -12.77 11.80
CA GLU A 68 -11.87 -12.03 11.96
C GLU A 68 -11.27 -11.55 10.65
N HIS A 69 -11.28 -12.39 9.60
CA HIS A 69 -10.76 -12.03 8.29
C HIS A 69 -11.53 -10.85 7.63
N ASN A 70 -12.82 -10.67 7.94
CA ASN A 70 -13.58 -9.52 7.46
C ASN A 70 -13.16 -8.25 8.20
N ILE A 71 -12.92 -8.34 9.51
CA ILE A 71 -12.39 -7.22 10.30
C ILE A 71 -11.00 -6.82 9.80
N ASP A 72 -10.12 -7.78 9.57
CA ASP A 72 -8.78 -7.50 9.00
C ASP A 72 -8.91 -6.76 7.67
N SER A 73 -9.78 -7.24 6.77
CA SER A 73 -9.97 -6.63 5.44
C SER A 73 -10.48 -5.18 5.52
N ILE A 74 -11.47 -4.92 6.38
CA ILE A 74 -12.04 -3.58 6.58
C ILE A 74 -10.99 -2.63 7.16
N PHE A 75 -10.31 -3.04 8.23
CA PHE A 75 -9.34 -2.17 8.90
C PHE A 75 -8.05 -1.99 8.11
N GLN A 76 -7.60 -2.98 7.34
CA GLN A 76 -6.50 -2.83 6.40
C GLN A 76 -6.85 -1.75 5.39
N ARG A 77 -8.04 -1.79 4.77
CA ARG A 77 -8.44 -0.76 3.80
C ARG A 77 -8.48 0.63 4.44
N ILE A 78 -9.01 0.76 5.66
CA ILE A 78 -9.04 2.03 6.38
C ILE A 78 -7.62 2.56 6.69
N ILE A 79 -6.66 1.67 6.98
CA ILE A 79 -5.25 2.02 7.15
C ILE A 79 -4.67 2.51 5.83
N ASP A 80 -4.83 1.74 4.75
CA ASP A 80 -4.28 2.02 3.43
C ASP A 80 -4.76 3.39 2.91
N GLU A 81 -6.06 3.68 2.99
CA GLU A 81 -6.63 4.96 2.55
C GLU A 81 -6.08 6.14 3.37
N SER A 82 -5.84 5.93 4.66
CA SER A 82 -5.25 6.98 5.50
C SER A 82 -3.77 7.21 5.20
N LEU A 83 -3.04 6.15 4.87
CA LEU A 83 -1.65 6.25 4.42
C LEU A 83 -1.56 6.93 3.05
N GLN A 84 -2.44 6.57 2.10
CA GLN A 84 -2.53 7.22 0.80
C GLN A 84 -2.79 8.73 0.97
N LEU A 85 -3.77 9.09 1.80
CA LEU A 85 -4.07 10.50 2.09
C LEU A 85 -2.87 11.25 2.69
N GLN A 86 -2.09 10.60 3.56
CA GLN A 86 -0.84 11.17 4.09
C GLN A 86 0.22 11.31 3.00
N GLN A 87 0.37 10.33 2.11
CA GLN A 87 1.32 10.38 1.00
C GLN A 87 0.97 11.49 0.01
N ASP A 88 -0.31 11.65 -0.33
CA ASP A 88 -0.76 12.72 -1.22
C ASP A 88 -0.47 14.12 -0.64
N ARG A 89 -0.58 14.26 0.69
CA ARG A 89 -0.38 15.54 1.37
C ARG A 89 1.06 15.84 1.76
N PHE A 90 1.81 14.82 2.16
CA PHE A 90 3.11 14.94 2.82
C PHE A 90 4.22 14.13 2.18
N GLY A 91 3.87 13.19 1.30
CA GLY A 91 4.85 12.55 0.44
C GLY A 91 5.63 13.67 -0.23
N ARG A 92 6.91 13.82 0.15
CA ARG A 92 7.82 14.68 -0.59
C ARG A 92 7.74 14.18 -2.01
N LYS A 93 7.12 14.96 -2.91
CA LYS A 93 7.44 14.87 -4.33
C LYS A 93 8.92 15.19 -4.44
N LEU A 94 9.78 14.18 -4.26
CA LEU A 94 10.80 14.01 -5.27
C LEU A 94 9.98 13.95 -6.55
N SER A 95 10.07 14.97 -7.40
CA SER A 95 9.38 14.90 -8.69
C SER A 95 9.70 13.52 -9.28
N ASP A 96 8.74 12.86 -9.92
CA ASP A 96 9.02 11.57 -10.56
C ASP A 96 10.27 11.69 -11.45
N GLN A 97 10.51 12.87 -12.02
CA GLN A 97 11.78 13.27 -12.63
C GLN A 97 13.00 13.09 -11.71
N GLN A 98 13.05 13.66 -10.51
CA GLN A 98 14.18 13.53 -9.59
C GLN A 98 14.35 12.12 -9.01
N ARG A 99 13.27 11.36 -8.80
CA ARG A 99 13.37 9.94 -8.40
C ARG A 99 13.90 9.09 -9.54
N THR A 100 13.38 9.28 -10.74
CA THR A 100 13.86 8.59 -11.96
C THR A 100 15.27 9.03 -12.30
N GLU A 101 15.64 10.29 -12.13
CA GLU A 101 16.99 10.83 -12.36
C GLU A 101 17.98 10.39 -11.27
N GLN A 102 17.59 10.33 -9.99
CA GLN A 102 18.47 9.81 -8.93
C GLN A 102 18.58 8.29 -8.95
N LEU A 103 17.51 7.59 -9.32
CA LEU A 103 17.54 6.16 -9.59
C LEU A 103 18.41 5.93 -10.83
N ALA A 104 18.16 6.57 -11.97
CA ALA A 104 19.01 6.52 -13.17
C ALA A 104 20.46 6.98 -12.94
N ALA A 105 20.71 7.94 -12.04
CA ALA A 105 22.06 8.38 -11.68
C ALA A 105 22.77 7.40 -10.73
N LYS A 106 22.04 6.66 -9.88
CA LYS A 106 22.58 5.53 -9.10
C LYS A 106 22.67 4.23 -9.93
N VAL A 107 21.80 4.08 -10.91
CA VAL A 107 21.65 3.00 -11.91
C VAL A 107 22.36 3.46 -13.20
N GLY A 108 23.47 4.17 -13.06
CA GLY A 108 24.28 4.59 -14.20
C GLY A 108 25.02 3.39 -14.78
N GLY A 109 24.42 2.73 -15.77
CA GLY A 109 25.03 1.62 -16.52
C GLY A 109 24.12 0.39 -16.62
N ARG A 110 24.59 -0.62 -17.37
CA ARG A 110 24.05 -1.99 -17.61
C ARG A 110 23.59 -2.71 -16.32
N SER A 111 22.58 -2.20 -15.67
CA SER A 111 22.10 -2.72 -14.40
C SER A 111 21.15 -3.88 -14.64
N ARG A 112 21.23 -4.90 -13.81
CA ARG A 112 20.42 -6.12 -13.92
C ARG A 112 19.20 -6.02 -13.03
N VAL A 113 18.02 -6.19 -13.60
CA VAL A 113 16.75 -6.00 -12.91
C VAL A 113 16.03 -7.32 -12.82
N ALA A 114 15.80 -7.79 -11.59
CA ALA A 114 15.05 -9.02 -11.36
C ALA A 114 13.54 -8.75 -11.34
N PHE A 115 12.78 -9.59 -12.03
CA PHE A 115 11.32 -9.52 -12.07
C PHE A 115 10.70 -10.91 -11.96
N LEU A 116 9.46 -10.98 -11.45
CA LEU A 116 8.76 -12.25 -11.27
C LEU A 116 8.06 -12.68 -12.56
N GLY A 117 8.32 -13.91 -13.01
CA GLY A 117 7.67 -14.52 -14.16
C GLY A 117 8.58 -14.68 -15.38
N GLU A 118 8.06 -15.20 -16.48
CA GLU A 118 8.80 -15.41 -17.73
C GLU A 118 9.12 -14.08 -18.45
N ARG A 119 10.12 -14.09 -19.33
CA ARG A 119 10.40 -12.97 -20.24
C ARG A 119 9.17 -12.66 -21.11
N GLY A 120 8.90 -11.38 -21.32
CA GLY A 120 7.74 -10.85 -22.01
C GLY A 120 6.50 -10.67 -21.12
N THR A 121 6.64 -10.82 -19.80
CA THR A 121 5.55 -10.57 -18.85
C THR A 121 5.43 -9.08 -18.53
N PHE A 122 4.23 -8.66 -18.09
CA PHE A 122 3.98 -7.30 -17.62
C PHE A 122 4.95 -6.83 -16.53
N SER A 123 5.45 -7.76 -15.71
CA SER A 123 6.49 -7.50 -14.71
C SER A 123 7.82 -7.05 -15.33
N GLU A 124 8.18 -7.59 -16.51
CA GLU A 124 9.38 -7.18 -17.26
C GLU A 124 9.20 -5.79 -17.88
N GLU A 125 8.03 -5.52 -18.45
CA GLU A 125 7.71 -4.22 -19.03
C GLU A 125 7.71 -3.10 -17.98
N ALA A 126 7.12 -3.36 -16.80
CA ALA A 126 7.18 -2.45 -15.66
C ALA A 126 8.62 -2.22 -15.17
N ALA A 127 9.44 -3.27 -15.16
CA ALA A 127 10.85 -3.18 -14.79
C ALA A 127 11.64 -2.28 -15.76
N LEU A 128 11.43 -2.45 -17.08
CA LEU A 128 12.07 -1.64 -18.12
C LEU A 128 11.58 -0.19 -18.11
N SER A 129 10.27 0.03 -17.94
CA SER A 129 9.68 1.38 -17.86
C SER A 129 10.21 2.19 -16.68
N LEU A 130 10.62 1.55 -15.58
CA LEU A 130 11.13 2.23 -14.39
C LEU A 130 12.63 2.54 -14.44
N LEU A 131 13.41 1.73 -15.16
CA LEU A 131 14.88 1.74 -15.08
C LEU A 131 15.57 2.04 -16.42
N GLY A 132 14.79 2.15 -17.50
CA GLY A 132 15.25 2.49 -18.85
C GLY A 132 15.68 1.27 -19.67
N ASP A 133 15.58 1.41 -20.99
CA ASP A 133 15.77 0.33 -22.00
C ASP A 133 17.19 -0.28 -22.02
N GLU A 134 18.17 0.37 -21.40
CA GLU A 134 19.56 -0.09 -21.30
C GLU A 134 19.79 -1.11 -20.17
N SER A 135 18.75 -1.42 -19.39
CA SER A 135 18.80 -2.38 -18.29
C SER A 135 18.70 -3.83 -18.77
N GLU A 136 19.45 -4.74 -18.15
CA GLU A 136 19.35 -6.18 -18.42
C GLU A 136 18.27 -6.80 -17.53
N THR A 137 17.30 -7.52 -18.10
CA THR A 137 16.22 -8.14 -17.35
C THR A 137 16.57 -9.58 -16.95
N VAL A 138 16.30 -9.90 -15.68
CA VAL A 138 16.57 -11.20 -15.08
C VAL A 138 15.26 -11.80 -14.56
N SER A 139 14.71 -12.75 -15.31
CA SER A 139 13.51 -13.49 -14.94
C SER A 139 13.77 -14.36 -13.70
N MET A 140 12.86 -14.30 -12.73
CA MET A 140 12.83 -15.17 -11.55
C MET A 140 11.51 -15.93 -11.47
N PRO A 141 11.55 -17.24 -11.20
CA PRO A 141 10.35 -18.08 -11.13
C PRO A 141 9.59 -17.91 -9.81
N THR A 142 10.23 -17.42 -8.75
CA THR A 142 9.64 -17.30 -7.41
C THR A 142 10.04 -15.99 -6.71
N PHE A 143 9.25 -15.59 -5.70
CA PHE A 143 9.58 -14.42 -4.87
C PHE A 143 10.87 -14.61 -4.09
N ASP A 144 11.10 -15.81 -3.55
CA ASP A 144 12.32 -16.11 -2.78
C ASP A 144 13.56 -15.94 -3.67
N GLU A 145 13.48 -16.35 -4.94
CA GLU A 145 14.56 -16.18 -5.90
C GLU A 145 14.79 -14.72 -6.32
N LEU A 146 13.78 -13.84 -6.27
CA LEU A 146 13.98 -12.40 -6.48
C LEU A 146 14.92 -11.82 -5.43
N PHE A 147 14.61 -12.05 -4.15
CA PHE A 147 15.42 -11.52 -3.05
C PHE A 147 16.82 -12.14 -3.07
N LEU A 148 16.92 -13.45 -3.31
CA LEU A 148 18.20 -14.13 -3.44
C LEU A 148 19.03 -13.61 -4.62
N ALA A 149 18.38 -13.17 -5.71
CA ALA A 149 19.09 -12.60 -6.85
C ALA A 149 19.83 -11.29 -6.51
N ILE A 150 19.29 -10.50 -5.57
CA ILE A 150 19.98 -9.30 -5.06
C ILE A 150 21.15 -9.70 -4.17
N GLU A 151 20.92 -10.60 -3.21
CA GLU A 151 21.94 -11.04 -2.26
C GLU A 151 23.14 -11.73 -2.95
N SER A 152 22.86 -12.48 -4.01
CA SER A 152 23.88 -13.16 -4.82
C SER A 152 24.54 -12.25 -5.86
N GLY A 153 24.11 -11.00 -5.99
CA GLY A 153 24.59 -10.07 -7.02
C GLY A 153 24.27 -10.54 -8.44
N LYS A 154 23.22 -11.36 -8.61
CA LYS A 154 22.66 -11.75 -9.92
C LYS A 154 21.77 -10.64 -10.49
N ALA A 155 21.18 -9.83 -9.63
CA ALA A 155 20.46 -8.61 -9.96
C ALA A 155 20.90 -7.49 -9.02
N ASP A 156 20.71 -6.26 -9.48
CA ASP A 156 21.04 -5.04 -8.78
C ASP A 156 19.77 -4.36 -8.20
N TYR A 157 18.59 -4.66 -8.79
CA TYR A 157 17.29 -4.08 -8.39
C TYR A 157 16.11 -5.06 -8.55
N ILE A 158 15.10 -4.93 -7.68
CA ILE A 158 13.76 -5.55 -7.82
C ILE A 158 12.72 -4.42 -7.80
N PRO A 159 11.83 -4.30 -8.80
CA PRO A 159 10.69 -3.39 -8.73
C PRO A 159 9.72 -3.83 -7.62
N PHE A 160 9.35 -2.93 -6.71
CA PHE A 160 8.39 -3.25 -5.64
C PHE A 160 7.03 -3.68 -6.22
N LEU A 161 6.41 -4.74 -5.68
CA LEU A 161 5.06 -5.22 -6.11
C LEU A 161 4.02 -4.10 -6.18
N HIS A 162 4.08 -3.12 -5.29
CA HIS A 162 3.10 -2.03 -5.26
C HIS A 162 3.13 -1.17 -6.53
N LEU A 163 4.29 -1.06 -7.19
CA LEU A 163 4.43 -0.41 -8.50
C LEU A 163 3.88 -1.29 -9.64
N ILE A 164 3.98 -2.61 -9.50
CA ILE A 164 3.38 -3.58 -10.46
C ILE A 164 1.85 -3.53 -10.39
N VAL A 165 1.28 -3.43 -9.19
CA VAL A 165 -0.19 -3.26 -9.00
C VAL A 165 -0.66 -1.89 -9.49
N ALA A 166 0.12 -0.83 -9.28
CA ALA A 166 -0.21 0.51 -9.79
C ALA A 166 -0.23 0.60 -11.33
N TYR A 167 0.56 -0.23 -12.03
CA TYR A 167 0.50 -0.37 -13.49
C TYR A 167 -0.62 -1.34 -13.96
N TRP A 168 -1.11 -2.20 -13.07
CA TRP A 168 -2.19 -3.16 -13.36
C TRP A 168 -3.58 -2.52 -13.37
N VAL A 169 -3.74 -1.43 -12.61
CA VAL A 169 -4.95 -0.61 -12.62
C VAL A 169 -4.62 0.66 -13.40
N GLY A 170 -4.81 0.63 -14.72
CA GLY A 170 -4.77 1.84 -15.53
C GLY A 170 -5.73 2.92 -14.99
N PRO A 171 -5.58 4.20 -15.44
CA PRO A 171 -6.42 5.30 -14.95
C PRO A 171 -7.93 5.05 -15.11
#